data_AF-A0A8H9DYJ3-F1
#
_entry.id   AF-A0A8H9DYJ3-F1
#
_cell.length_a   1.000
_cell.length_b   1.000
_cell.length_c   1.000
_cell.angle_alpha   90.00
_cell.angle_beta   90.00
_cell.angle_gamma   90.00
#
_symmetry.space_group_name_H-M   'P 1'
#
loop_
_entity.id
_entity.type
_entity.pdbx_description
1 polymer ?
#
loop_
_entity_poly.entity_id
_entity_poly.type
_entity_poly.pdbx_seq_one_letter_code
_entity_poly.pdbx_strand_id
1 'polypeptide(L)'
;MSIVVKNNIHWVGQRDWEVRDFHGTEYKTLRGSSYNSYLIREEKNVLIDTVDHKFSREFVQNLRNEIDLADIDYIVINHAEEDHAGALTELMAQIPDTPIYCTANAIDSINGHHHHPEWNFNVVKTGDTLDIGNGKQLIFVETPMLHWPDSMMTYLTGDAVLFSNDAFGQHYCDEHLFNDEVDQTELFEQCQRYYANILTPFSRLVTPKITEILGFNLPVDMIATSHGVVWRDNPTQIVELYLKWAADYQEDRITIFYDTMSNNTRMMADAIAQGIAETDPRVAVKIFNVARSDKNEILTNVFRSKGVLVGTSTMNNVMMPKIAGLVEEMTGLRFRNKRASAFGSHGWSGGAVDRLSTRLQDAGFEMSLSLKAKWRPDQDALELCREHGREIARQWALAPLPQSTVNTVVKEETSATTTADLGPRMQCSVCQWIYDPAKGEPMQDVAPGTPWSEVPDNFLCPECSLGKDVFEELASEAK
;
A
#
# COMPACT_ATOMS: atom_id res chain seq x y z
N MET A 1 22.29 27.66 -10.98
CA MET A 1 21.70 28.38 -12.13
C MET A 1 20.20 28.16 -12.02
N SER A 2 19.42 29.25 -11.97
CA SER A 2 17.96 29.18 -11.88
C SER A 2 17.34 28.77 -13.22
N ILE A 3 16.09 28.32 -13.18
CA ILE A 3 15.32 27.96 -14.39
C ILE A 3 14.00 28.74 -14.34
N VAL A 4 13.63 29.40 -15.43
CA VAL A 4 12.34 30.06 -15.52
C VAL A 4 11.24 29.01 -15.65
N VAL A 5 10.27 29.02 -14.74
CA VAL A 5 9.10 28.13 -14.76
C VAL A 5 8.05 28.69 -15.72
N LYS A 6 7.58 29.91 -15.44
CA LYS A 6 6.61 30.66 -16.22
C LYS A 6 6.72 32.13 -15.83
N ASN A 7 6.80 33.03 -16.80
CA ASN A 7 6.88 34.48 -16.55
C ASN A 7 7.97 34.83 -15.52
N ASN A 8 7.59 35.45 -14.40
CA ASN A 8 8.51 35.89 -13.34
C ASN A 8 8.67 34.86 -12.21
N ILE A 9 8.34 33.59 -12.46
CA ILE A 9 8.51 32.48 -11.52
C ILE A 9 9.80 31.76 -11.88
N HIS A 10 10.74 31.74 -10.95
CA HIS A 10 12.06 31.14 -11.11
C HIS A 10 12.20 29.96 -10.16
N TRP A 11 12.53 28.78 -10.68
CA TRP A 11 13.00 27.68 -9.88
C TRP A 11 14.41 28.00 -9.39
N VAL A 12 14.58 27.98 -8.07
CA VAL A 12 15.83 28.25 -7.33
C VAL A 12 16.18 27.09 -6.38
N GLY A 13 15.65 25.90 -6.69
CA GLY A 13 15.85 24.69 -5.91
C GLY A 13 17.21 24.01 -6.11
N GLN A 14 17.26 22.74 -5.73
CA GLN A 14 18.45 21.90 -5.76
C GLN A 14 18.13 20.50 -6.32
N ARG A 15 19.05 19.95 -7.11
CA ARG A 15 19.04 18.55 -7.56
C ARG A 15 19.90 17.69 -6.66
N ASP A 16 19.44 16.51 -6.29
CA ASP A 16 20.21 15.53 -5.52
C ASP A 16 20.26 14.20 -6.26
N TRP A 17 21.32 14.03 -7.06
CA TRP A 17 21.60 12.82 -7.80
C TRP A 17 22.04 11.64 -6.91
N GLU A 18 22.62 11.95 -5.75
CA GLU A 18 23.32 10.99 -4.90
C GLU A 18 22.43 10.40 -3.80
N VAL A 19 21.38 11.12 -3.36
CA VAL A 19 20.48 10.63 -2.31
C VAL A 19 19.90 9.26 -2.67
N ARG A 20 19.97 8.33 -1.72
CA ARG A 20 19.39 6.98 -1.82
C ARG A 20 18.48 6.63 -0.66
N ASP A 21 18.46 7.47 0.36
CA ASP A 21 17.87 7.22 1.66
C ASP A 21 17.06 8.44 2.08
N PHE A 22 15.78 8.23 2.37
CA PHE A 22 14.83 9.23 2.85
C PHE A 22 14.04 8.65 4.02
N HIS A 23 13.67 9.49 4.98
CA HIS A 23 13.09 9.08 6.28
C HIS A 23 13.92 7.98 6.96
N GLY A 24 15.21 8.26 7.20
CA GLY A 24 16.18 7.27 7.68
C GLY A 24 16.60 6.34 6.55
N THR A 25 16.06 5.11 6.52
CA THR A 25 16.25 4.16 5.40
C THR A 25 14.94 3.56 4.91
N GLU A 26 13.82 4.14 5.34
CA GLU A 26 12.50 3.58 5.11
C GLU A 26 11.99 3.82 3.69
N TYR A 27 12.50 4.84 3.00
CA TYR A 27 12.24 5.08 1.58
C TYR A 27 13.54 5.15 0.78
N LYS A 28 13.71 4.26 -0.20
CA LYS A 28 14.86 4.26 -1.11
C LYS A 28 14.60 5.09 -2.37
N THR A 29 15.39 6.13 -2.60
CA THR A 29 15.32 7.01 -3.78
C THR A 29 16.28 6.55 -4.88
N LEU A 30 15.95 5.45 -5.55
CA LEU A 30 16.85 4.80 -6.52
C LEU A 30 17.24 5.68 -7.72
N ARG A 31 16.48 6.76 -7.97
CA ARG A 31 16.69 7.75 -9.03
C ARG A 31 16.99 9.15 -8.49
N GLY A 32 17.56 9.24 -7.29
CA GLY A 32 17.79 10.53 -6.63
C GLY A 32 16.49 11.26 -6.28
N SER A 33 16.59 12.55 -6.01
CA SER A 33 15.46 13.46 -5.78
C SER A 33 15.82 14.89 -6.22
N SER A 34 14.90 15.82 -6.06
CA SER A 34 15.15 17.26 -6.10
C SER A 34 14.33 17.95 -5.02
N TYR A 35 14.76 19.15 -4.63
CA TYR A 35 14.12 20.01 -3.64
C TYR A 35 13.81 21.33 -4.32
N ASN A 36 12.55 21.53 -4.69
CA ASN A 36 12.12 22.64 -5.52
C ASN A 36 11.69 23.82 -4.63
N SER A 37 12.45 24.91 -4.72
CA SER A 37 12.09 26.22 -4.17
C SER A 37 11.85 27.18 -5.33
N TYR A 38 10.94 28.13 -5.15
CA TYR A 38 10.52 29.05 -6.19
C TYR A 38 10.61 30.51 -5.74
N LEU A 39 11.18 31.36 -6.60
CA LEU A 39 11.23 32.80 -6.41
C LEU A 39 10.29 33.48 -7.42
N ILE A 40 9.28 34.18 -6.92
CA ILE A 40 8.33 34.96 -7.72
C ILE A 40 8.73 36.43 -7.64
N ARG A 41 8.89 37.10 -8.79
CA ARG A 41 9.38 38.50 -8.86
C ARG A 41 8.36 39.41 -9.54
N GLU A 42 7.39 39.88 -8.76
CA GLU A 42 6.41 40.88 -9.19
C GLU A 42 6.72 42.24 -8.56
N GLU A 43 5.72 43.03 -8.12
CA GLU A 43 6.01 44.22 -7.30
C GLU A 43 6.50 43.85 -5.89
N LYS A 44 6.25 42.59 -5.48
CA LYS A 44 6.82 41.93 -4.31
C LYS A 44 7.59 40.70 -4.75
N ASN A 45 8.72 40.45 -4.08
CA ASN A 45 9.52 39.25 -4.28
C ASN A 45 9.15 38.22 -3.21
N VAL A 46 8.68 37.06 -3.65
CA VAL A 46 8.24 35.98 -2.75
C VAL A 46 9.05 34.73 -2.98
N LEU A 47 9.66 34.22 -1.91
CA LEU A 47 10.27 32.91 -1.88
C LEU A 47 9.24 31.89 -1.38
N ILE A 48 9.03 30.80 -2.12
CA ILE A 48 8.18 29.68 -1.72
C ILE A 48 9.07 28.47 -1.44
N ASP A 49 9.00 28.00 -0.19
CA ASP A 49 9.79 26.92 0.40
C ASP A 49 11.31 27.15 0.26
N THR A 50 12.11 26.27 0.86
CA THR A 50 13.57 26.26 0.71
C THR A 50 14.04 24.90 0.17
N VAL A 51 15.15 24.37 0.67
CA VAL A 51 15.66 23.05 0.29
C VAL A 51 16.15 22.31 1.52
N ASP A 52 16.54 21.07 1.30
CA ASP A 52 17.14 20.19 2.30
C ASP A 52 18.36 20.81 2.99
N HIS A 53 18.43 20.59 4.30
CA HIS A 53 19.47 21.12 5.18
C HIS A 53 20.90 20.81 4.70
N LYS A 54 21.12 19.70 3.98
CA LYS A 54 22.43 19.34 3.40
C LYS A 54 22.95 20.38 2.40
N PHE A 55 22.05 21.14 1.79
CA PHE A 55 22.34 22.12 0.73
C PHE A 55 22.05 23.56 1.16
N SER A 56 21.95 23.82 2.47
CA SER A 56 21.56 25.14 2.99
C SER A 56 22.46 26.27 2.50
N ARG A 57 23.78 26.04 2.50
CA ARG A 57 24.77 27.04 2.11
C ARG A 57 24.74 27.28 0.60
N GLU A 58 24.67 26.20 -0.17
CA GLU A 58 24.53 26.25 -1.62
C GLU A 58 23.26 27.00 -2.01
N PHE A 59 22.14 26.75 -1.32
CA PHE A 59 20.87 27.43 -1.53
C PHE A 59 20.97 28.92 -1.29
N VAL A 60 21.44 29.36 -0.11
CA VAL A 60 21.57 30.79 0.21
C VAL A 60 22.53 31.48 -0.77
N GLN A 61 23.63 30.83 -1.14
CA GLN A 61 24.57 31.39 -2.13
C GLN A 61 23.97 31.48 -3.54
N ASN A 62 23.21 30.48 -3.97
CA ASN A 62 22.53 30.48 -5.25
C ASN A 62 21.44 31.54 -5.31
N LEU A 63 20.70 31.73 -4.21
CA LEU A 63 19.66 32.76 -4.10
C LEU A 63 20.27 34.16 -4.17
N ARG A 64 21.42 34.40 -3.52
CA ARG A 64 22.19 35.67 -3.66
C ARG A 64 22.61 35.98 -5.09
N ASN A 65 22.83 34.95 -5.90
CA ASN A 65 23.18 35.14 -7.32
C ASN A 65 21.96 35.51 -8.17
N GLU A 66 20.74 35.24 -7.69
CA GLU A 66 19.48 35.52 -8.37
C GLU A 66 18.88 36.88 -7.94
N ILE A 67 18.99 37.22 -6.65
CA ILE A 67 18.43 38.43 -6.04
C ILE A 67 19.25 38.85 -4.81
N ASP A 68 19.27 40.14 -4.47
CA ASP A 68 19.72 40.56 -3.13
C ASP A 68 18.74 39.99 -2.09
N LEU A 69 19.25 39.35 -1.04
CA LEU A 69 18.38 38.73 -0.04
C LEU A 69 17.49 39.77 0.66
N ALA A 70 17.98 41.00 0.82
CA ALA A 70 17.22 42.09 1.42
C ALA A 70 16.02 42.54 0.55
N ASP A 71 16.00 42.19 -0.73
CA ASP A 71 14.88 42.50 -1.63
C ASP A 71 13.76 41.44 -1.55
N ILE A 72 13.92 40.37 -0.76
CA ILE A 72 12.88 39.36 -0.53
C ILE A 72 11.86 39.93 0.47
N ASP A 73 10.65 40.20 -0.02
CA ASP A 73 9.57 40.76 0.78
C ASP A 73 8.91 39.70 1.66
N TYR A 74 8.65 38.50 1.13
CA TYR A 74 7.89 37.45 1.81
C TYR A 74 8.53 36.07 1.63
N ILE A 75 8.44 35.24 2.66
CA ILE A 75 8.75 33.80 2.59
C ILE A 75 7.46 33.04 2.87
N VAL A 76 7.11 32.09 2.01
CA VAL A 76 6.01 31.15 2.21
C VAL A 76 6.61 29.80 2.54
N ILE A 77 6.17 29.19 3.65
CA ILE A 77 6.52 27.82 4.02
C ILE A 77 5.25 26.97 3.97
N ASN A 78 5.11 26.21 2.89
CA ASN A 78 4.00 25.28 2.72
C ASN A 78 4.09 24.10 3.69
N HIS A 79 5.32 23.67 3.97
CA HIS A 79 5.62 22.50 4.78
C HIS A 79 7.01 22.61 5.42
N ALA A 80 7.12 22.25 6.70
CA ALA A 80 8.33 22.45 7.50
C ALA A 80 9.13 21.19 7.80
N GLU A 81 9.04 20.15 6.96
CA GLU A 81 9.99 19.03 7.01
C GLU A 81 11.40 19.49 6.55
N GLU A 82 12.44 18.80 7.03
CA GLU A 82 13.84 19.25 6.91
C GLU A 82 14.36 19.32 5.47
N ASP A 83 13.69 18.65 4.53
CA ASP A 83 14.01 18.64 3.12
C ASP A 83 13.40 19.84 2.35
N HIS A 84 12.56 20.63 3.01
CA HIS A 84 11.92 21.83 2.47
C HIS A 84 12.20 23.09 3.28
N ALA A 85 12.31 22.97 4.61
CA ALA A 85 12.64 24.07 5.50
C ALA A 85 14.08 23.98 6.06
N GLY A 86 14.86 22.97 5.70
CA GLY A 86 16.20 22.75 6.27
C GLY A 86 17.17 23.91 6.08
N ALA A 87 17.05 24.67 4.98
CA ALA A 87 17.87 25.85 4.73
C ALA A 87 17.35 27.15 5.40
N LEU A 88 16.19 27.11 6.06
CA LEU A 88 15.52 28.30 6.58
C LEU A 88 16.34 29.03 7.65
N THR A 89 16.99 28.31 8.58
CA THR A 89 17.85 28.96 9.60
C THR A 89 19.00 29.74 8.98
N GLU A 90 19.65 29.19 7.94
CA GLU A 90 20.77 29.87 7.29
C GLU A 90 20.30 31.12 6.51
N LEU A 91 19.14 31.04 5.87
CA LEU A 91 18.52 32.17 5.19
C LEU A 91 18.10 33.27 6.19
N MET A 92 17.33 32.92 7.22
CA MET A 92 16.82 33.86 8.21
C MET A 92 17.92 34.48 9.08
N ALA A 93 19.09 33.86 9.19
CA ALA A 93 20.26 34.50 9.80
C ALA A 93 20.73 35.75 9.02
N GLN A 94 20.36 35.89 7.75
CA GLN A 94 20.71 37.02 6.88
C GLN A 94 19.58 38.06 6.81
N ILE A 95 18.33 37.61 6.90
CA ILE A 95 17.12 38.43 6.76
C ILE A 95 16.11 38.13 7.89
N PRO A 96 16.49 38.35 9.17
CA PRO A 96 15.74 37.88 10.33
C PRO A 96 14.34 38.50 10.47
N ASP A 97 14.13 39.68 9.87
CA ASP A 97 12.88 40.42 9.97
C ASP A 97 11.88 40.07 8.85
N THR A 98 12.28 39.29 7.83
CA THR A 98 11.42 38.95 6.68
C THR A 98 10.21 38.13 7.14
N PRO A 99 8.97 38.55 6.81
CA PRO A 99 7.74 37.84 7.17
C PRO A 99 7.67 36.42 6.60
N ILE A 100 7.27 35.46 7.45
CA ILE A 100 7.03 34.07 7.07
C ILE A 100 5.52 33.79 7.08
N TYR A 101 4.93 33.40 5.95
CA TYR A 101 3.54 33.01 5.81
C TYR A 101 3.40 31.48 5.82
N CYS A 102 2.64 30.95 6.78
CA CYS A 102 2.52 29.52 7.01
C CYS A 102 1.24 29.19 7.80
N THR A 103 0.90 27.90 7.93
CA THR A 103 -0.27 27.50 8.74
C THR A 103 -0.01 27.67 10.24
N ALA A 104 -1.07 27.60 11.06
CA ALA A 104 -0.91 27.62 12.51
C ALA A 104 -0.05 26.46 13.03
N ASN A 105 -0.20 25.27 12.43
CA ASN A 105 0.59 24.09 12.78
C ASN A 105 2.05 24.22 12.30
N ALA A 106 2.29 24.96 11.22
CA ALA A 106 3.65 25.23 10.73
C ALA A 106 4.48 26.02 11.75
N ILE A 107 3.87 26.89 12.55
CA ILE A 107 4.60 27.60 13.61
C ILE A 107 5.17 26.60 14.63
N ASP A 108 4.41 25.56 14.99
CA ASP A 108 4.87 24.51 15.90
C ASP A 108 6.02 23.71 15.28
N SER A 109 5.86 23.24 14.04
CA SER A 109 6.89 22.43 13.37
C SER A 109 8.14 23.23 13.02
N ILE A 110 8.03 24.47 12.52
CA ILE A 110 9.18 25.34 12.27
C ILE A 110 9.93 25.61 13.58
N ASN A 111 9.24 25.98 14.65
CA ASN A 111 9.90 26.22 15.94
C ASN A 111 10.52 24.94 16.53
N GLY A 112 9.88 23.78 16.31
CA GLY A 112 10.38 22.49 16.74
C GLY A 112 11.72 22.09 16.12
N HIS A 113 11.97 22.49 14.87
CA HIS A 113 13.25 22.21 14.18
C HIS A 113 14.26 23.36 14.35
N HIS A 114 13.81 24.61 14.19
CA HIS A 114 14.68 25.76 14.05
C HIS A 114 14.89 26.55 15.35
N HIS A 115 13.99 26.42 16.33
CA HIS A 115 14.09 27.08 17.65
C HIS A 115 14.19 28.62 17.62
N HIS A 116 13.54 29.26 16.64
CA HIS A 116 13.49 30.72 16.48
C HIS A 116 12.05 31.26 16.56
N PRO A 117 11.40 31.20 17.74
CA PRO A 117 10.01 31.67 17.92
C PRO A 117 9.85 33.18 17.77
N GLU A 118 10.95 33.94 17.74
CA GLU A 118 10.97 35.37 17.51
C GLU A 118 10.78 35.78 16.04
N TRP A 119 10.86 34.85 15.08
CA TRP A 119 10.60 35.17 13.68
C TRP A 119 9.17 35.69 13.45
N ASN A 120 9.03 36.53 12.43
CA ASN A 120 7.77 37.22 12.10
C ASN A 120 6.79 36.29 11.37
N PHE A 121 6.20 35.34 12.10
CA PHE A 121 5.21 34.40 11.57
C PHE A 121 3.84 35.06 11.32
N ASN A 122 3.25 34.74 10.18
CA ASN A 122 1.92 35.18 9.75
C ASN A 122 1.09 33.93 9.42
N VAL A 123 0.10 33.66 10.27
CA VAL A 123 -0.79 32.50 10.09
C VAL A 123 -1.74 32.78 8.91
N VAL A 124 -1.79 31.84 7.98
CA VAL A 124 -2.75 31.82 6.87
C VAL A 124 -3.70 30.63 6.99
N LYS A 125 -4.91 30.79 6.44
CA LYS A 125 -5.94 29.76 6.33
C LYS A 125 -6.42 29.61 4.90
N THR A 126 -7.18 28.56 4.63
CA THR A 126 -7.80 28.37 3.31
C THR A 126 -8.60 29.60 2.89
N GLY A 127 -8.24 30.17 1.73
CA GLY A 127 -8.89 31.33 1.14
C GLY A 127 -8.29 32.67 1.53
N ASP A 128 -7.36 32.72 2.49
CA ASP A 128 -6.57 33.92 2.74
C ASP A 128 -5.71 34.24 1.52
N THR A 129 -5.40 35.53 1.33
CA THR A 129 -4.71 36.03 0.14
C THR A 129 -3.57 36.98 0.49
N LEU A 130 -2.53 36.99 -0.34
CA LEU A 130 -1.38 37.90 -0.25
C LEU A 130 -1.12 38.54 -1.61
N ASP A 131 -1.40 39.83 -1.74
CA ASP A 131 -1.15 40.60 -2.96
C ASP A 131 0.36 40.77 -3.19
N ILE A 132 0.80 40.53 -4.42
CA ILE A 132 2.20 40.67 -4.85
C ILE A 132 2.35 41.71 -5.97
N GLY A 133 1.27 42.44 -6.28
CA GLY A 133 1.22 43.48 -7.31
C GLY A 133 0.96 42.95 -8.71
N ASN A 134 0.94 43.85 -9.69
CA ASN A 134 0.64 43.56 -11.10
C ASN A 134 -0.70 42.81 -11.31
N GLY A 135 -1.65 42.97 -10.39
CA GLY A 135 -2.95 42.29 -10.42
C GLY A 135 -2.88 40.80 -10.07
N LYS A 136 -1.77 40.33 -9.49
CA LYS A 136 -1.57 38.94 -9.05
C LYS A 136 -1.51 38.85 -7.52
N GLN A 137 -1.99 37.74 -7.00
CA GLN A 137 -1.95 37.45 -5.56
C GLN A 137 -1.74 35.95 -5.33
N LEU A 138 -1.22 35.61 -4.17
CA LEU A 138 -1.18 34.25 -3.65
C LEU A 138 -2.49 33.95 -2.90
N ILE A 139 -2.97 32.73 -3.03
CA ILE A 139 -4.13 32.19 -2.30
C ILE A 139 -3.66 30.92 -1.58
N PHE A 140 -3.89 30.86 -0.27
CA PHE A 140 -3.45 29.71 0.53
C PHE A 140 -4.58 28.69 0.69
N VAL A 141 -4.23 27.40 0.71
CA VAL A 141 -5.16 26.29 0.92
C VAL A 141 -4.56 25.31 1.91
N GLU A 142 -5.13 25.22 3.10
CA GLU A 142 -4.67 24.27 4.13
C GLU A 142 -4.92 22.83 3.67
N THR A 143 -3.94 21.95 3.82
CA THR A 143 -4.01 20.53 3.46
C THR A 143 -3.54 19.64 4.61
N PRO A 144 -4.16 19.75 5.80
CA PRO A 144 -3.69 19.05 6.99
C PRO A 144 -3.71 17.54 6.78
N MET A 145 -2.63 16.88 7.21
CA MET A 145 -2.35 15.45 7.03
C MET A 145 -2.19 15.02 5.57
N LEU A 146 -1.83 15.96 4.67
CA LEU A 146 -1.38 15.67 3.30
C LEU A 146 0.04 16.24 3.07
N HIS A 147 1.07 15.73 3.74
CA HIS A 147 1.04 14.55 4.64
C HIS A 147 1.28 14.84 6.13
N TRP A 148 1.60 16.08 6.50
CA TRP A 148 1.76 16.50 7.90
C TRP A 148 0.65 17.45 8.36
N PRO A 149 0.51 17.68 9.68
CA PRO A 149 -0.46 18.63 10.21
C PRO A 149 -0.29 20.06 9.68
N ASP A 150 0.93 20.46 9.30
CA ASP A 150 1.29 21.80 8.87
C ASP A 150 1.10 22.07 7.38
N SER A 151 0.98 21.02 6.57
CA SER A 151 0.98 21.09 5.12
C SER A 151 -0.12 22.00 4.59
N MET A 152 0.25 22.87 3.65
CA MET A 152 -0.64 23.67 2.82
C MET A 152 -0.15 23.71 1.37
N MET A 153 -1.00 24.25 0.49
CA MET A 153 -0.64 24.62 -0.87
C MET A 153 -0.78 26.13 -1.05
N THR A 154 -0.03 26.67 -2.01
CA THR A 154 -0.11 28.08 -2.39
C THR A 154 -0.45 28.19 -3.86
N TYR A 155 -1.46 28.97 -4.22
CA TYR A 155 -1.89 29.18 -5.60
C TYR A 155 -1.61 30.62 -6.04
N LEU A 156 -1.01 30.81 -7.22
CA LEU A 156 -0.74 32.13 -7.80
C LEU A 156 -1.77 32.48 -8.88
N THR A 157 -2.52 33.56 -8.68
CA THR A 157 -3.49 34.07 -9.67
C THR A 157 -2.79 34.67 -10.89
N GLY A 158 -3.53 34.75 -12.01
CA GLY A 158 -3.00 35.23 -13.28
C GLY A 158 -2.15 34.18 -13.98
N ASP A 159 -1.01 33.81 -13.39
CA ASP A 159 -0.13 32.76 -13.93
C ASP A 159 -0.73 31.36 -13.78
N ALA A 160 -1.75 31.18 -12.94
CA ALA A 160 -2.48 29.92 -12.76
C ALA A 160 -1.55 28.74 -12.39
N VAL A 161 -0.66 28.98 -11.42
CA VAL A 161 0.30 27.99 -10.92
C VAL A 161 -0.07 27.57 -9.51
N LEU A 162 -0.21 26.26 -9.30
CA LEU A 162 -0.40 25.66 -7.99
C LEU A 162 0.95 25.16 -7.45
N PHE A 163 1.44 25.77 -6.38
CA PHE A 163 2.58 25.29 -5.61
C PHE A 163 2.07 24.28 -4.57
N SER A 164 2.16 22.99 -4.91
CA SER A 164 1.50 21.91 -4.17
C SER A 164 2.38 21.22 -3.13
N ASN A 165 3.64 21.66 -3.00
CA ASN A 165 4.65 21.03 -2.16
C ASN A 165 4.71 19.51 -2.45
N ASP A 166 4.61 18.63 -1.45
CA ASP A 166 4.70 17.17 -1.63
C ASP A 166 3.62 16.55 -2.49
N ALA A 167 2.41 17.14 -2.47
CA ALA A 167 1.31 16.59 -3.23
C ALA A 167 1.65 16.68 -4.72
N PHE A 168 1.43 15.58 -5.43
CA PHE A 168 1.75 15.40 -6.85
C PHE A 168 3.24 15.35 -7.20
N GLY A 169 4.12 15.41 -6.20
CA GLY A 169 5.57 15.28 -6.37
C GLY A 169 6.05 13.83 -6.47
N GLN A 170 7.35 13.69 -6.75
CA GLN A 170 8.03 12.41 -6.81
C GLN A 170 9.54 12.58 -6.65
N HIS A 171 10.19 11.60 -6.03
CA HIS A 171 11.65 11.53 -5.99
C HIS A 171 12.23 11.04 -7.32
N TYR A 172 12.50 11.99 -8.22
CA TYR A 172 13.08 11.75 -9.53
C TYR A 172 13.99 12.92 -9.91
N CYS A 173 15.30 12.67 -9.96
CA CYS A 173 16.26 13.68 -10.34
C CYS A 173 16.50 13.65 -11.86
N ASP A 174 16.29 14.80 -12.51
CA ASP A 174 16.66 15.06 -13.92
C ASP A 174 17.15 16.51 -14.06
N GLU A 175 17.94 16.80 -15.09
CA GLU A 175 18.36 18.18 -15.39
C GLU A 175 17.24 19.02 -16.02
N HIS A 176 16.26 18.39 -16.66
CA HIS A 176 15.04 19.03 -17.12
C HIS A 176 14.07 19.23 -15.97
N LEU A 177 13.31 20.32 -16.01
CA LEU A 177 12.39 20.68 -14.94
C LEU A 177 10.97 20.18 -15.21
N PHE A 178 10.59 20.00 -16.48
CA PHE A 178 9.18 19.86 -16.85
C PHE A 178 8.79 18.42 -17.18
N ASN A 179 7.54 18.06 -16.90
CA ASN A 179 7.04 16.69 -17.05
C ASN A 179 7.13 16.16 -18.49
N ASP A 180 7.00 17.00 -19.52
CA ASP A 180 7.07 16.62 -20.93
C ASP A 180 8.51 16.43 -21.45
N GLU A 181 9.52 16.78 -20.66
CA GLU A 181 10.93 16.73 -21.06
C GLU A 181 11.66 15.47 -20.54
N VAL A 182 11.02 14.68 -19.69
CA VAL A 182 11.62 13.52 -19.02
C VAL A 182 11.05 12.19 -19.52
N ASP A 183 11.67 11.07 -19.12
CA ASP A 183 11.14 9.74 -19.42
C ASP A 183 9.82 9.50 -18.67
N GLN A 184 8.75 9.31 -19.44
CA GLN A 184 7.41 9.15 -18.88
C GLN A 184 7.27 7.88 -18.05
N THR A 185 7.97 6.80 -18.40
CA THR A 185 7.91 5.53 -17.65
C THR A 185 8.54 5.71 -16.28
N GLU A 186 9.73 6.29 -16.24
CA GLU A 186 10.45 6.55 -14.99
C GLU A 186 9.68 7.53 -14.09
N LEU A 187 9.09 8.58 -14.68
CA LEU A 187 8.24 9.54 -13.99
C LEU A 187 7.06 8.84 -13.31
N PHE A 188 6.26 8.07 -14.06
CA PHE A 188 5.09 7.38 -13.49
C PHE A 188 5.47 6.33 -12.45
N GLU A 189 6.59 5.63 -12.63
CA GLU A 189 7.14 4.69 -11.64
C GLU A 189 7.44 5.41 -10.32
N GLN A 190 8.10 6.58 -10.35
CA GLN A 190 8.41 7.32 -9.14
C GLN A 190 7.18 7.95 -8.50
N CYS A 191 6.23 8.49 -9.27
CA CYS A 191 4.98 9.02 -8.73
C CYS A 191 4.17 7.93 -7.99
N GLN A 192 4.02 6.74 -8.59
CA GLN A 192 3.27 5.65 -7.96
C GLN A 192 4.02 5.09 -6.74
N ARG A 193 5.35 5.01 -6.79
CA ARG A 193 6.18 4.62 -5.64
C ARG A 193 6.02 5.59 -4.48
N TYR A 194 6.05 6.89 -4.74
CA TYR A 194 5.86 7.96 -3.76
C TYR A 194 4.50 7.83 -3.08
N TYR A 195 3.42 7.81 -3.87
CA TYR A 195 2.06 7.70 -3.35
C TYR A 195 1.88 6.44 -2.49
N ALA A 196 2.33 5.28 -2.99
CA ALA A 196 2.14 4.00 -2.31
C ALA A 196 2.83 3.94 -0.93
N ASN A 197 4.02 4.52 -0.80
CA ASN A 197 4.84 4.39 0.41
C ASN A 197 4.62 5.53 1.41
N ILE A 198 4.08 6.68 1.00
CA ILE A 198 3.91 7.85 1.88
C ILE A 198 2.43 8.22 2.04
N LEU A 199 1.66 8.23 0.94
CA LEU A 199 0.33 8.83 0.91
C LEU A 199 -0.83 7.83 1.08
N THR A 200 -0.59 6.53 0.94
CA THR A 200 -1.60 5.48 1.20
C THR A 200 -2.42 5.71 2.47
N PRO A 201 -1.83 5.94 3.67
CA PRO A 201 -2.61 6.08 4.91
C PRO A 201 -3.50 7.33 4.96
N PHE A 202 -3.27 8.29 4.07
CA PHE A 202 -4.01 9.56 3.98
C PHE A 202 -5.00 9.58 2.81
N SER A 203 -5.15 8.49 2.05
CA SER A 203 -5.99 8.41 0.85
C SER A 203 -7.43 8.88 1.05
N ARG A 204 -7.99 8.76 2.26
CA ARG A 204 -9.34 9.25 2.59
C ARG A 204 -9.47 10.77 2.57
N LEU A 205 -8.37 11.50 2.67
CA LEU A 205 -8.32 12.96 2.67
C LEU A 205 -8.07 13.54 1.27
N VAL A 206 -7.50 12.75 0.36
CA VAL A 206 -7.12 13.17 -1.00
C VAL A 206 -8.34 13.62 -1.81
N THR A 207 -9.35 12.76 -1.98
CA THR A 207 -10.53 13.08 -2.81
C THR A 207 -11.32 14.30 -2.29
N PRO A 208 -11.64 14.41 -0.98
CA PRO A 208 -12.27 15.61 -0.45
C PRO A 208 -11.46 16.87 -0.70
N LYS A 209 -10.13 16.83 -0.52
CA LYS A 209 -9.27 18.01 -0.71
C LYS A 209 -9.18 18.42 -2.18
N ILE A 210 -9.01 17.47 -3.10
CA ILE A 210 -9.04 17.78 -4.55
C ILE A 210 -10.41 18.37 -4.93
N THR A 211 -11.51 17.82 -4.41
CA THR A 211 -12.86 18.33 -4.67
C THR A 211 -13.05 19.77 -4.17
N GLU A 212 -12.52 20.09 -2.99
CA GLU A 212 -12.53 21.44 -2.42
C GLU A 212 -11.77 22.43 -3.33
N ILE A 213 -10.54 22.07 -3.76
CA ILE A 213 -9.73 22.90 -4.66
C ILE A 213 -10.43 23.13 -5.99
N LEU A 214 -11.01 22.09 -6.60
CA LEU A 214 -11.79 22.22 -7.83
C LEU A 214 -13.01 23.13 -7.64
N GLY A 215 -13.60 23.15 -6.45
CA GLY A 215 -14.72 24.03 -6.09
C GLY A 215 -14.39 25.52 -6.14
N PHE A 216 -13.11 25.91 -6.06
CA PHE A 216 -12.69 27.30 -6.23
C PHE A 216 -12.77 27.78 -7.68
N ASN A 217 -12.91 26.88 -8.65
CA ASN A 217 -12.94 27.18 -10.10
C ASN A 217 -11.74 28.03 -10.54
N LEU A 218 -10.58 27.79 -9.93
CA LEU A 218 -9.32 28.43 -10.30
C LEU A 218 -8.69 27.66 -11.48
N PRO A 219 -8.29 28.34 -12.57
CA PRO A 219 -7.54 27.70 -13.65
C PRO A 219 -6.24 27.09 -13.13
N VAL A 220 -5.80 25.96 -13.69
CA VAL A 220 -4.52 25.35 -13.34
C VAL A 220 -3.74 25.07 -14.62
N ASP A 221 -2.79 25.94 -14.92
CA ASP A 221 -1.90 25.83 -16.07
C ASP A 221 -0.64 25.05 -15.72
N MET A 222 -0.16 25.13 -14.47
CA MET A 222 0.98 24.35 -13.98
C MET A 222 0.77 23.91 -12.53
N ILE A 223 1.33 22.75 -12.18
CA ILE A 223 1.49 22.30 -10.79
C ILE A 223 2.99 22.19 -10.50
N ALA A 224 3.47 23.06 -9.62
CA ALA A 224 4.87 23.20 -9.23
C ALA A 224 5.07 22.57 -7.84
N THR A 225 5.51 21.31 -7.81
CA THR A 225 5.68 20.51 -6.59
C THR A 225 6.99 20.85 -5.87
N SER A 226 7.19 20.37 -4.64
CA SER A 226 8.47 20.45 -3.91
C SER A 226 9.49 19.39 -4.37
N HIS A 227 9.04 18.34 -5.05
CA HIS A 227 9.89 17.24 -5.51
C HIS A 227 9.65 16.88 -6.98
N GLY A 228 10.75 16.75 -7.72
CA GLY A 228 10.74 16.28 -9.11
C GLY A 228 10.35 17.37 -10.10
N VAL A 229 9.50 17.02 -11.06
CA VAL A 229 9.13 17.87 -12.20
C VAL A 229 8.05 18.89 -11.84
N VAL A 230 8.03 20.01 -12.56
CA VAL A 230 6.86 20.87 -12.70
C VAL A 230 5.95 20.28 -13.77
N TRP A 231 4.69 20.04 -13.42
CA TRP A 231 3.67 19.60 -14.37
C TRP A 231 3.16 20.79 -15.16
N ARG A 232 3.55 20.92 -16.44
CA ARG A 232 3.08 21.98 -17.36
C ARG A 232 2.27 21.45 -18.54
N ASP A 233 2.58 20.26 -19.02
CA ASP A 233 1.82 19.62 -20.09
C ASP A 233 0.78 18.71 -19.46
N ASN A 234 -0.49 19.02 -19.71
CA ASN A 234 -1.65 18.33 -19.13
C ASN A 234 -1.50 18.12 -17.59
N PRO A 235 -1.40 19.19 -16.79
CA PRO A 235 -1.12 19.08 -15.35
C PRO A 235 -2.18 18.28 -14.59
N THR A 236 -3.41 18.20 -15.10
CA THR A 236 -4.48 17.42 -14.47
C THR A 236 -4.24 15.91 -14.51
N GLN A 237 -3.30 15.41 -15.31
CA GLN A 237 -2.99 13.99 -15.38
C GLN A 237 -2.59 13.39 -14.01
N ILE A 238 -1.79 14.11 -13.22
CA ILE A 238 -1.34 13.63 -11.91
C ILE A 238 -2.46 13.74 -10.87
N VAL A 239 -3.34 14.74 -11.01
CA VAL A 239 -4.55 14.88 -10.16
C VAL A 239 -5.50 13.70 -10.38
N GLU A 240 -5.74 13.30 -11.63
CA GLU A 240 -6.55 12.14 -11.96
C GLU A 240 -5.94 10.83 -11.44
N LEU A 241 -4.62 10.70 -11.49
CA LEU A 241 -3.92 9.55 -10.92
C LEU A 241 -4.10 9.49 -9.40
N TYR A 242 -3.95 10.62 -8.69
CA TYR A 242 -4.19 10.69 -7.25
C TYR A 242 -5.63 10.31 -6.89
N LEU A 243 -6.63 10.76 -7.66
CA LEU A 243 -8.03 10.36 -7.46
C LEU A 243 -8.23 8.85 -7.65
N LYS A 244 -7.58 8.25 -8.66
CA LYS A 244 -7.61 6.79 -8.88
C LYS A 244 -6.91 6.05 -7.74
N TRP A 245 -5.76 6.53 -7.30
CA TRP A 245 -4.94 5.92 -6.26
C TRP A 245 -5.58 6.00 -4.87
N ALA A 246 -6.27 7.09 -4.57
CA ALA A 246 -6.97 7.31 -3.30
C ALA A 246 -8.20 6.40 -3.10
N ALA A 247 -8.78 5.91 -4.20
CA ALA A 247 -10.00 5.10 -4.20
C ALA A 247 -9.71 3.61 -3.94
N ASP A 248 -8.99 3.29 -2.87
CA ASP A 248 -8.59 1.92 -2.48
C ASP A 248 -8.02 1.12 -3.65
N TYR A 249 -7.10 1.74 -4.39
CA TYR A 249 -6.62 1.27 -5.67
C TYR A 249 -6.12 -0.17 -5.62
N GLN A 250 -6.45 -0.92 -6.66
CA GLN A 250 -5.92 -2.25 -6.93
C GLN A 250 -6.06 -2.59 -8.42
N GLU A 251 -5.11 -3.35 -8.93
CA GLU A 251 -5.12 -3.99 -10.24
C GLU A 251 -5.45 -5.49 -10.09
N ASP A 252 -5.63 -6.19 -11.20
CA ASP A 252 -5.67 -7.66 -11.20
C ASP A 252 -4.26 -8.26 -10.98
N ARG A 253 -3.73 -8.03 -9.79
CA ARG A 253 -2.38 -8.41 -9.35
C ARG A 253 -2.42 -9.05 -7.97
N ILE A 254 -1.59 -10.07 -7.77
CA ILE A 254 -1.28 -10.66 -6.47
C ILE A 254 0.22 -10.54 -6.18
N THR A 255 0.55 -10.07 -4.98
CA THR A 255 1.94 -10.00 -4.51
C THR A 255 2.20 -11.05 -3.44
N ILE A 256 3.20 -11.89 -3.66
CA ILE A 256 3.65 -12.90 -2.72
C ILE A 256 4.99 -12.44 -2.15
N PHE A 257 5.12 -12.35 -0.84
CA PHE A 257 6.40 -12.01 -0.22
C PHE A 257 6.65 -12.82 1.05
N TYR A 258 7.91 -13.17 1.28
CA TYR A 258 8.27 -14.05 2.39
C TYR A 258 9.71 -13.83 2.86
N ASP A 259 10.02 -14.36 4.04
CA ASP A 259 11.40 -14.67 4.46
C ASP A 259 11.53 -16.18 4.71
N THR A 260 12.76 -16.71 4.63
CA THR A 260 13.04 -18.13 4.81
C THR A 260 14.47 -18.39 5.28
N MET A 261 14.63 -19.34 6.22
CA MET A 261 15.95 -19.76 6.71
C MET A 261 16.58 -20.87 5.84
N SER A 262 15.76 -21.69 5.18
CA SER A 262 16.21 -22.92 4.52
C SER A 262 15.45 -23.22 3.22
N ASN A 263 14.88 -22.19 2.59
CA ASN A 263 14.11 -22.23 1.34
C ASN A 263 12.81 -23.04 1.35
N ASN A 264 12.41 -23.67 2.46
CA ASN A 264 11.16 -24.42 2.50
C ASN A 264 9.94 -23.52 2.20
N THR A 265 9.86 -22.35 2.84
CA THR A 265 8.80 -21.36 2.57
C THR A 265 8.90 -20.79 1.15
N ARG A 266 10.10 -20.66 0.58
CA ARG A 266 10.28 -20.29 -0.83
C ARG A 266 9.62 -21.32 -1.76
N MET A 267 9.86 -22.61 -1.53
CA MET A 267 9.29 -23.68 -2.35
C MET A 267 7.75 -23.62 -2.33
N MET A 268 7.16 -23.32 -1.17
CA MET A 268 5.71 -23.09 -1.05
C MET A 268 5.26 -21.87 -1.88
N ALA A 269 5.97 -20.75 -1.78
CA ALA A 269 5.65 -19.52 -2.53
C ALA A 269 5.67 -19.75 -4.05
N ASP A 270 6.70 -20.42 -4.56
CA ASP A 270 6.85 -20.72 -5.99
C ASP A 270 5.72 -21.65 -6.48
N ALA A 271 5.32 -22.64 -5.68
CA ALA A 271 4.20 -23.54 -5.99
C ALA A 271 2.83 -22.83 -5.96
N ILE A 272 2.58 -21.98 -4.96
CA ILE A 272 1.36 -21.16 -4.91
C ILE A 272 1.26 -20.30 -6.17
N ALA A 273 2.36 -19.65 -6.59
CA ALA A 273 2.37 -18.81 -7.77
C ALA A 273 2.03 -19.58 -9.06
N GLN A 274 2.50 -20.83 -9.19
CA GLN A 274 2.14 -21.72 -10.29
C GLN A 274 0.62 -21.98 -10.31
N GLY A 275 0.05 -22.32 -9.15
CA GLY A 275 -1.40 -22.55 -9.01
C GLY A 275 -2.25 -21.32 -9.37
N ILE A 276 -1.80 -20.12 -9.00
CA ILE A 276 -2.47 -18.87 -9.39
C ILE A 276 -2.41 -18.69 -10.91
N ALA A 277 -1.22 -18.77 -11.50
CA ALA A 277 -1.00 -18.48 -12.91
C ALA A 277 -1.73 -19.45 -13.85
N GLU A 278 -1.83 -20.73 -13.48
CA GLU A 278 -2.55 -21.73 -14.30
C GLU A 278 -4.07 -21.65 -14.14
N THR A 279 -4.57 -21.06 -13.05
CA THR A 279 -6.01 -20.95 -12.77
C THR A 279 -6.61 -19.65 -13.30
N ASP A 280 -5.92 -18.52 -13.10
CA ASP A 280 -6.34 -17.22 -13.62
C ASP A 280 -5.18 -16.51 -14.34
N PRO A 281 -5.04 -16.72 -15.67
CA PRO A 281 -3.96 -16.12 -16.46
C PRO A 281 -4.00 -14.58 -16.53
N ARG A 282 -5.08 -13.93 -16.08
CA ARG A 282 -5.20 -12.47 -16.04
C ARG A 282 -4.39 -11.86 -14.90
N VAL A 283 -4.14 -12.62 -13.85
CA VAL A 283 -3.49 -12.13 -12.63
C VAL A 283 -2.00 -11.96 -12.87
N ALA A 284 -1.52 -10.73 -12.74
CA ALA A 284 -0.07 -10.50 -12.62
C ALA A 284 0.41 -11.01 -11.26
N VAL A 285 1.39 -11.91 -11.24
CA VAL A 285 1.98 -12.42 -9.98
C VAL A 285 3.40 -11.91 -9.83
N LYS A 286 3.73 -11.38 -8.65
CA LYS A 286 5.10 -11.01 -8.26
C LYS A 286 5.49 -11.71 -6.96
N ILE A 287 6.74 -12.16 -6.90
CA ILE A 287 7.29 -12.90 -5.75
C ILE A 287 8.52 -12.17 -5.25
N PHE A 288 8.57 -11.90 -3.95
CA PHE A 288 9.71 -11.24 -3.31
C PHE A 288 10.20 -12.00 -2.09
N ASN A 289 11.52 -12.13 -1.96
CA ASN A 289 12.12 -12.45 -0.66
C ASN A 289 12.46 -11.14 0.04
N VAL A 290 11.83 -10.86 1.18
CA VAL A 290 11.97 -9.56 1.89
C VAL A 290 13.39 -9.31 2.40
N ALA A 291 14.22 -10.35 2.53
CA ALA A 291 15.62 -10.20 2.91
C ALA A 291 16.55 -9.89 1.73
N ARG A 292 16.03 -9.89 0.49
CA ARG A 292 16.79 -9.83 -0.76
C ARG A 292 16.20 -8.87 -1.80
N SER A 293 15.18 -8.11 -1.45
CA SER A 293 14.44 -7.24 -2.37
C SER A 293 14.31 -5.84 -1.77
N ASP A 294 14.06 -4.84 -2.63
CA ASP A 294 13.73 -3.49 -2.18
C ASP A 294 12.37 -3.50 -1.46
N LYS A 295 12.35 -2.98 -0.23
CA LYS A 295 11.15 -2.96 0.62
C LYS A 295 10.04 -2.12 -0.01
N ASN A 296 10.40 -0.95 -0.53
CA ASN A 296 9.43 -0.03 -1.10
C ASN A 296 8.85 -0.54 -2.42
N GLU A 297 9.60 -1.32 -3.21
CA GLU A 297 9.06 -2.03 -4.38
C GLU A 297 8.01 -3.07 -3.96
N ILE A 298 8.26 -3.81 -2.87
CA ILE A 298 7.27 -4.74 -2.30
C ILE A 298 6.00 -3.96 -1.94
N LEU A 299 6.12 -2.86 -1.20
CA LEU A 299 4.98 -2.04 -0.76
C LEU A 299 4.22 -1.40 -1.94
N THR A 300 4.92 -0.93 -2.98
CA THR A 300 4.27 -0.46 -4.22
C THR A 300 3.52 -1.60 -4.92
N ASN A 301 4.05 -2.82 -4.91
CA ASN A 301 3.33 -3.97 -5.45
C ASN A 301 2.12 -4.35 -4.58
N VAL A 302 2.22 -4.27 -3.25
CA VAL A 302 1.07 -4.44 -2.34
C VAL A 302 -0.01 -3.40 -2.64
N PHE A 303 0.35 -2.12 -2.77
CA PHE A 303 -0.54 -1.03 -3.14
C PHE A 303 -1.33 -1.35 -4.42
N ARG A 304 -0.66 -1.89 -5.45
CA ARG A 304 -1.28 -2.26 -6.73
C ARG A 304 -2.03 -3.59 -6.73
N SER A 305 -1.94 -4.40 -5.67
CA SER A 305 -2.50 -5.76 -5.66
C SER A 305 -3.92 -5.79 -5.09
N LYS A 306 -4.76 -6.69 -5.61
CA LYS A 306 -6.07 -7.02 -5.00
C LYS A 306 -5.94 -7.89 -3.75
N GLY A 307 -4.83 -8.61 -3.64
CA GLY A 307 -4.52 -9.39 -2.46
C GLY A 307 -3.06 -9.82 -2.37
N VAL A 308 -2.67 -10.29 -1.20
CA VAL A 308 -1.28 -10.65 -0.89
C VAL A 308 -1.18 -12.02 -0.23
N LEU A 309 -0.08 -12.72 -0.48
CA LEU A 309 0.28 -13.89 0.33
C LEU A 309 1.60 -13.66 1.04
N VAL A 310 1.61 -13.86 2.35
CA VAL A 310 2.76 -13.53 3.21
C VAL A 310 3.32 -14.79 3.84
N GLY A 311 4.60 -15.05 3.59
CA GLY A 311 5.29 -16.27 4.01
C GLY A 311 6.27 -16.06 5.16
N THR A 312 6.20 -16.89 6.20
CA THR A 312 7.21 -16.93 7.26
C THR A 312 7.39 -18.34 7.79
N SER A 313 8.63 -18.78 8.02
CA SER A 313 8.86 -19.95 8.86
C SER A 313 8.70 -19.61 10.34
N THR A 314 8.48 -20.63 11.18
CA THR A 314 8.56 -20.45 12.65
C THR A 314 10.02 -20.43 13.10
N MET A 315 10.44 -19.34 13.75
CA MET A 315 11.77 -19.14 14.32
C MET A 315 11.61 -18.81 15.80
N ASN A 316 12.11 -19.68 16.70
CA ASN A 316 12.00 -19.49 18.16
C ASN A 316 10.57 -19.16 18.64
N ASN A 317 9.57 -19.90 18.12
CA ASN A 317 8.14 -19.74 18.41
C ASN A 317 7.50 -18.41 17.95
N VAL A 318 8.21 -17.62 17.14
CA VAL A 318 7.70 -16.38 16.55
C VAL A 318 7.91 -16.38 15.02
N MET A 319 7.36 -15.38 14.34
CA MET A 319 7.62 -15.14 12.92
C MET A 319 9.01 -14.53 12.70
N MET A 320 9.52 -14.61 11.46
CA MET A 320 10.81 -14.02 11.12
C MET A 320 10.77 -12.49 11.24
N PRO A 321 11.86 -11.85 11.69
CA PRO A 321 11.84 -10.44 12.12
C PRO A 321 11.53 -9.46 10.99
N LYS A 322 12.00 -9.71 9.76
CA LYS A 322 11.70 -8.83 8.62
C LYS A 322 10.24 -8.86 8.21
N ILE A 323 9.58 -10.01 8.35
CA ILE A 323 8.13 -10.12 8.14
C ILE A 323 7.39 -9.37 9.24
N ALA A 324 7.82 -9.50 10.51
CA ALA A 324 7.21 -8.74 11.60
C ALA A 324 7.32 -7.23 11.38
N GLY A 325 8.49 -6.72 10.97
CA GLY A 325 8.70 -5.30 10.68
C GLY A 325 7.87 -4.81 9.49
N LEU A 326 7.82 -5.58 8.40
CA LEU A 326 7.03 -5.18 7.23
C LEU A 326 5.52 -5.17 7.53
N VAL A 327 5.03 -6.09 8.36
CA VAL A 327 3.61 -6.09 8.80
C VAL A 327 3.31 -4.89 9.70
N GLU A 328 4.25 -4.48 10.55
CA GLU A 328 4.11 -3.25 11.35
C GLU A 328 3.96 -2.03 10.44
N GLU A 329 4.82 -1.90 9.43
CA GLU A 329 4.75 -0.80 8.47
C GLU A 329 3.45 -0.82 7.64
N MET A 330 3.03 -1.98 7.16
CA MET A 330 1.73 -2.11 6.46
C MET A 330 0.54 -1.74 7.35
N THR A 331 0.64 -1.96 8.66
CA THR A 331 -0.39 -1.54 9.63
C THR A 331 -0.47 0.00 9.68
N GLY A 332 0.68 0.67 9.69
CA GLY A 332 0.77 2.13 9.60
C GLY A 332 0.27 2.68 8.25
N LEU A 333 0.58 2.00 7.14
CA LEU A 333 0.18 2.38 5.79
C LEU A 333 -1.31 2.18 5.50
N ARG A 334 -2.00 1.34 6.29
CA ARG A 334 -3.46 1.18 6.26
C ARG A 334 -4.01 0.86 4.87
N PHE A 335 -3.48 -0.18 4.22
CA PHE A 335 -4.09 -0.70 2.99
C PHE A 335 -5.57 -1.06 3.20
N ARG A 336 -6.40 -0.87 2.17
CA ARG A 336 -7.85 -1.07 2.21
C ARG A 336 -8.34 -1.87 1.02
N ASN A 337 -9.43 -2.59 1.22
CA ASN A 337 -10.06 -3.46 0.22
C ASN A 337 -9.13 -4.56 -0.33
N LYS A 338 -8.13 -4.99 0.45
CA LYS A 338 -7.18 -6.03 0.04
C LYS A 338 -7.39 -7.30 0.85
N ARG A 339 -7.27 -8.45 0.17
CA ARG A 339 -7.35 -9.79 0.78
C ARG A 339 -5.96 -10.30 1.13
N ALA A 340 -5.85 -11.22 2.09
CA ALA A 340 -4.58 -11.84 2.44
C ALA A 340 -4.68 -13.33 2.80
N SER A 341 -3.59 -14.07 2.60
CA SER A 341 -3.42 -15.44 3.08
C SER A 341 -2.00 -15.63 3.62
N ALA A 342 -1.89 -16.13 4.86
CA ALA A 342 -0.59 -16.40 5.49
C ALA A 342 -0.12 -17.82 5.15
N PHE A 343 1.18 -18.01 4.94
CA PHE A 343 1.74 -19.35 4.71
C PHE A 343 3.11 -19.55 5.35
N GLY A 344 3.54 -20.80 5.49
CA GLY A 344 4.89 -21.08 5.97
C GLY A 344 5.22 -22.51 6.37
N SER A 345 6.53 -22.77 6.44
CA SER A 345 7.10 -24.02 6.95
C SER A 345 7.39 -23.96 8.46
N HIS A 346 7.29 -25.10 9.14
CA HIS A 346 7.70 -25.26 10.54
C HIS A 346 8.38 -26.61 10.79
N GLY A 347 9.17 -26.70 11.87
CA GLY A 347 9.85 -27.96 12.25
C GLY A 347 9.00 -28.87 13.13
N TRP A 348 8.45 -28.32 14.22
CA TRP A 348 7.72 -29.09 15.24
C TRP A 348 6.33 -28.51 15.55
N SER A 349 6.21 -27.57 16.50
CA SER A 349 4.93 -27.05 16.99
C SER A 349 4.38 -25.88 16.18
N GLY A 350 5.22 -25.21 15.38
CA GLY A 350 4.81 -24.08 14.54
C GLY A 350 4.35 -22.86 15.35
N GLY A 351 3.28 -22.21 14.88
CA GLY A 351 2.66 -21.04 15.51
C GLY A 351 2.89 -19.69 14.79
N ALA A 352 3.94 -19.57 13.97
CA ALA A 352 4.24 -18.30 13.30
C ALA A 352 3.21 -17.91 12.22
N VAL A 353 2.65 -18.88 11.51
CA VAL A 353 1.67 -18.63 10.44
C VAL A 353 0.36 -18.08 11.00
N ASP A 354 -0.15 -18.66 12.09
CA ASP A 354 -1.35 -18.15 12.75
C ASP A 354 -1.12 -16.76 13.32
N ARG A 355 0.03 -16.54 13.98
CA ARG A 355 0.44 -15.23 14.49
C ARG A 355 0.51 -14.18 13.37
N LEU A 356 1.02 -14.56 12.19
CA LEU A 356 1.07 -13.69 11.02
C LEU A 356 -0.34 -13.39 10.50
N SER A 357 -1.19 -14.41 10.39
CA SER A 357 -2.58 -14.25 9.94
C SER A 357 -3.35 -13.26 10.81
N THR A 358 -3.21 -13.33 12.13
CA THR A 358 -3.83 -12.38 13.07
C THR A 358 -3.35 -10.95 12.79
N ARG A 359 -2.03 -10.73 12.67
CA ARG A 359 -1.50 -9.38 12.44
C ARG A 359 -1.87 -8.79 11.08
N LEU A 360 -2.01 -9.62 10.04
CA LEU A 360 -2.52 -9.16 8.75
C LEU A 360 -3.98 -8.74 8.84
N GLN A 361 -4.79 -9.48 9.61
CA GLN A 361 -6.17 -9.07 9.89
C GLN A 361 -6.20 -7.73 10.63
N ASP A 362 -5.35 -7.57 11.65
CA ASP A 362 -5.23 -6.32 12.43
C ASP A 362 -4.78 -5.13 11.55
N ALA A 363 -3.96 -5.38 10.53
CA ALA A 363 -3.55 -4.38 9.54
C ALA A 363 -4.67 -3.98 8.55
N GLY A 364 -5.81 -4.69 8.57
CA GLY A 364 -7.00 -4.39 7.77
C GLY A 364 -7.19 -5.25 6.53
N PHE A 365 -6.46 -6.37 6.39
CA PHE A 365 -6.67 -7.31 5.30
C PHE A 365 -7.84 -8.27 5.60
N GLU A 366 -8.61 -8.61 4.56
CA GLU A 366 -9.60 -9.70 4.64
C GLU A 366 -8.90 -11.06 4.51
N MET A 367 -8.93 -11.87 5.57
CA MET A 367 -8.17 -13.11 5.63
C MET A 367 -8.87 -14.28 4.93
N SER A 368 -8.15 -14.95 4.03
CA SER A 368 -8.46 -16.29 3.54
C SER A 368 -7.72 -17.36 4.36
N LEU A 369 -8.00 -18.65 4.10
CA LEU A 369 -7.35 -19.74 4.83
C LEU A 369 -5.81 -19.65 4.74
N SER A 370 -5.13 -20.09 5.80
CA SER A 370 -3.68 -20.16 5.86
C SER A 370 -3.14 -21.50 5.36
N LEU A 371 -1.91 -21.53 4.85
CA LEU A 371 -1.24 -22.74 4.39
C LEU A 371 -0.01 -23.09 5.26
N LYS A 372 0.04 -24.30 5.81
CA LYS A 372 1.14 -24.76 6.67
C LYS A 372 1.75 -26.04 6.10
N ALA A 373 3.09 -26.10 6.06
CA ALA A 373 3.82 -27.32 5.73
C ALA A 373 4.85 -27.62 6.82
N LYS A 374 5.17 -28.90 7.02
CA LYS A 374 6.21 -29.33 7.96
C LYS A 374 7.50 -29.61 7.20
N TRP A 375 8.62 -29.08 7.70
CA TRP A 375 9.95 -29.21 7.07
C TRP A 375 9.95 -28.79 5.59
N ARG A 376 10.69 -29.52 4.75
CA ARG A 376 10.79 -29.29 3.31
C ARG A 376 9.59 -29.96 2.63
N PRO A 377 8.80 -29.23 1.83
CA PRO A 377 7.72 -29.82 1.03
C PRO A 377 8.29 -30.88 0.08
N ASP A 378 7.71 -32.09 0.12
CA ASP A 378 7.85 -33.11 -0.91
C ASP A 378 6.86 -32.85 -2.07
N GLN A 379 6.71 -33.78 -3.00
CA GLN A 379 5.84 -33.59 -4.16
C GLN A 379 4.37 -33.44 -3.79
N ASP A 380 3.89 -34.21 -2.82
CA ASP A 380 2.51 -34.16 -2.36
C ASP A 380 2.23 -32.83 -1.65
N ALA A 381 3.14 -32.40 -0.77
CA ALA A 381 3.04 -31.10 -0.12
C ALA A 381 3.12 -29.93 -1.11
N LEU A 382 3.92 -30.05 -2.18
CA LEU A 382 3.96 -29.04 -3.25
C LEU A 382 2.68 -29.00 -4.07
N GLU A 383 2.00 -30.12 -4.29
CA GLU A 383 0.68 -30.12 -4.93
C GLU A 383 -0.37 -29.42 -4.07
N LEU A 384 -0.35 -29.65 -2.75
CA LEU A 384 -1.21 -28.89 -1.83
C LEU A 384 -0.92 -27.38 -1.87
N CYS A 385 0.35 -26.99 -2.03
CA CYS A 385 0.72 -25.58 -2.22
C CYS A 385 0.20 -25.02 -3.54
N ARG A 386 0.28 -25.79 -4.64
CA ARG A 386 -0.29 -25.41 -5.94
C ARG A 386 -1.80 -25.27 -5.84
N GLU A 387 -2.48 -26.24 -5.24
CA GLU A 387 -3.93 -26.23 -5.06
C GLU A 387 -4.40 -25.04 -4.21
N HIS A 388 -3.65 -24.69 -3.17
CA HIS A 388 -3.90 -23.45 -2.42
C HIS A 388 -3.84 -22.22 -3.31
N GLY A 389 -2.85 -22.15 -4.22
CA GLY A 389 -2.78 -21.11 -5.25
C GLY A 389 -4.00 -21.08 -6.17
N ARG A 390 -4.50 -22.25 -6.60
CA ARG A 390 -5.71 -22.35 -7.44
C ARG A 390 -6.95 -21.87 -6.71
N GLU A 391 -7.11 -22.26 -5.45
CA GLU A 391 -8.25 -21.87 -4.64
C GLU A 391 -8.25 -20.36 -4.36
N ILE A 392 -7.08 -19.80 -4.03
CA ILE A 392 -6.93 -18.34 -3.87
C ILE A 392 -7.27 -17.60 -5.18
N ALA A 393 -6.80 -18.07 -6.33
CA ALA A 393 -7.14 -17.47 -7.62
C ALA A 393 -8.65 -17.52 -7.92
N ARG A 394 -9.31 -18.65 -7.63
CA ARG A 394 -10.77 -18.80 -7.74
C ARG A 394 -11.51 -17.83 -6.82
N GLN A 395 -11.15 -17.81 -5.54
CA GLN A 395 -11.82 -16.97 -4.54
C GLN A 395 -11.64 -15.47 -4.83
N TRP A 396 -10.48 -15.07 -5.35
CA TRP A 396 -10.10 -13.66 -5.53
C TRP A 396 -10.28 -13.17 -6.98
N ALA A 397 -10.90 -13.96 -7.86
CA ALA A 397 -11.17 -13.57 -9.23
C ALA A 397 -12.08 -12.33 -9.28
N LEU A 398 -11.68 -11.28 -10.01
CA LEU A 398 -12.46 -10.04 -10.13
C LEU A 398 -13.71 -10.22 -11.03
N ALA A 399 -13.64 -11.19 -11.93
CA ALA A 399 -14.72 -11.61 -12.81
C ALA A 399 -14.71 -13.13 -12.95
N PRO A 400 -15.86 -13.77 -13.25
CA PRO A 400 -15.96 -15.22 -13.39
C PRO A 400 -14.83 -15.80 -14.25
N LEU A 401 -14.21 -16.87 -13.77
CA LEU A 401 -13.20 -17.60 -14.53
C LEU A 401 -13.88 -18.35 -15.70
N PRO A 402 -13.19 -18.51 -16.84
CA PRO A 402 -13.66 -19.38 -17.90
C PRO A 402 -13.89 -20.77 -17.31
N GLN A 403 -15.09 -21.34 -17.50
CA GLN A 403 -15.31 -22.73 -17.14
C GLN A 403 -14.33 -23.59 -17.93
N SER A 404 -13.44 -24.29 -17.24
CA SER A 404 -12.66 -25.34 -17.89
C SER A 404 -13.65 -26.39 -18.39
N THR A 405 -13.79 -26.51 -19.71
CA THR A 405 -14.42 -27.67 -20.34
C THR A 405 -13.50 -28.87 -20.10
N VAL A 406 -13.52 -29.40 -18.89
CA VAL A 406 -13.09 -30.77 -18.67
C VAL A 406 -14.15 -31.60 -19.37
N ASN A 407 -13.83 -32.04 -20.59
CA ASN A 407 -14.46 -33.19 -21.20
C ASN A 407 -14.21 -34.37 -20.25
N THR A 408 -15.06 -34.53 -19.25
CA THR A 408 -15.23 -35.80 -18.57
C THR A 408 -15.71 -36.77 -19.63
N VAL A 409 -14.77 -37.51 -20.21
CA VAL A 409 -15.07 -38.78 -20.86
C VAL A 409 -15.58 -39.67 -19.74
N VAL A 410 -16.88 -39.60 -19.50
CA VAL A 410 -17.60 -40.59 -18.70
C VAL A 410 -17.48 -41.88 -19.50
N LYS A 411 -16.56 -42.76 -19.08
CA LYS A 411 -16.71 -44.18 -19.39
C LYS A 411 -17.98 -44.62 -18.68
N GLU A 412 -19.05 -44.81 -19.45
CA GLU A 412 -20.21 -45.56 -19.01
C GLU A 412 -19.76 -46.98 -18.66
N GLU A 413 -19.50 -47.22 -17.38
CA GLU A 413 -19.66 -48.56 -16.81
C GLU A 413 -21.09 -48.66 -16.31
N THR A 414 -21.90 -49.39 -17.08
CA THR A 414 -23.23 -49.82 -16.70
C THR A 414 -23.16 -50.71 -15.45
N SER A 415 -23.46 -50.17 -14.28
CA SER A 415 -23.72 -50.98 -13.08
C SER A 415 -25.22 -51.01 -12.81
N ALA A 416 -25.80 -52.20 -13.01
CA ALA A 416 -27.19 -52.52 -12.72
C ALA A 416 -27.54 -52.22 -11.25
N THR A 417 -28.67 -51.55 -11.03
CA THR A 417 -29.30 -51.35 -9.74
C THR A 417 -29.81 -52.69 -9.20
N THR A 418 -29.07 -53.25 -8.25
CA THR A 418 -29.61 -54.20 -7.27
C THR A 418 -29.69 -53.49 -5.93
N THR A 419 -30.91 -53.18 -5.49
CA THR A 419 -31.20 -52.70 -4.13
C THR A 419 -30.84 -53.80 -3.14
N ALA A 420 -29.64 -53.74 -2.59
CA ALA A 420 -29.27 -54.52 -1.41
C ALA A 420 -30.00 -53.94 -0.20
N ASP A 421 -30.64 -54.79 0.59
CA ASP A 421 -31.26 -54.44 1.86
C ASP A 421 -30.14 -54.18 2.88
N LEU A 422 -29.88 -52.90 3.21
CA LEU A 422 -28.74 -52.46 4.01
C LEU A 422 -29.00 -52.47 5.54
N GLY A 423 -30.13 -53.05 5.97
CA GLY A 423 -30.51 -53.12 7.38
C GLY A 423 -31.11 -51.83 7.95
N PRO A 424 -31.45 -51.82 9.25
CA PRO A 424 -32.15 -50.69 9.87
C PRO A 424 -31.24 -49.47 10.04
N ARG A 425 -31.85 -48.28 10.03
CA ARG A 425 -31.19 -47.05 10.48
C ARG A 425 -31.10 -47.07 11.99
N MET A 426 -30.02 -46.49 12.52
CA MET A 426 -29.74 -46.49 13.95
C MET A 426 -29.73 -45.07 14.47
N GLN A 427 -30.26 -44.85 15.65
CA GLN A 427 -30.35 -43.54 16.26
C GLN A 427 -29.59 -43.53 17.58
N CYS A 428 -28.75 -42.52 17.77
CA CYS A 428 -28.11 -42.28 19.06
C CYS A 428 -29.15 -41.87 20.09
N SER A 429 -29.33 -42.65 21.16
CA SER A 429 -30.30 -42.36 22.23
C SER A 429 -30.00 -41.05 22.98
N VAL A 430 -28.76 -40.54 22.90
CA VAL A 430 -28.31 -39.35 23.64
C VAL A 430 -28.51 -38.05 22.86
N CYS A 431 -28.11 -37.99 21.60
CA CYS A 431 -28.14 -36.76 20.79
C CYS A 431 -29.08 -36.84 19.58
N GLN A 432 -29.75 -37.99 19.39
CA GLN A 432 -30.72 -38.23 18.32
C GLN A 432 -30.15 -38.22 16.89
N TRP A 433 -28.82 -38.20 16.72
CA TRP A 433 -28.16 -38.36 15.42
C TRP A 433 -28.46 -39.75 14.82
N ILE A 434 -28.70 -39.79 13.49
CA ILE A 434 -29.13 -41.00 12.78
C ILE A 434 -28.02 -41.49 11.85
N TYR A 435 -27.59 -42.72 12.06
CA TYR A 435 -26.78 -43.47 11.12
C TYR A 435 -27.66 -44.02 9.98
N ASP A 436 -27.34 -43.62 8.75
CA ASP A 436 -27.96 -44.14 7.53
C ASP A 436 -26.96 -45.04 6.79
N PRO A 437 -27.17 -46.37 6.74
CA PRO A 437 -26.29 -47.30 6.02
C PRO A 437 -26.01 -46.89 4.58
N ALA A 438 -26.96 -46.25 3.90
CA ALA A 438 -26.79 -45.77 2.53
C ALA A 438 -25.74 -44.65 2.40
N LYS A 439 -25.47 -43.91 3.49
CA LYS A 439 -24.50 -42.81 3.54
C LYS A 439 -23.19 -43.21 4.21
N GLY A 440 -23.23 -44.15 5.16
CA GLY A 440 -22.08 -44.47 6.00
C GLY A 440 -21.66 -43.28 6.87
N GLU A 441 -20.41 -43.28 7.31
CA GLU A 441 -19.74 -42.15 7.98
C GLU A 441 -18.26 -42.10 7.55
N PRO A 442 -17.95 -41.53 6.36
CA PRO A 442 -16.61 -41.56 5.79
C PRO A 442 -15.53 -40.87 6.63
N MET A 443 -15.91 -39.94 7.52
CA MET A 443 -14.95 -39.28 8.43
C MET A 443 -14.42 -40.21 9.53
N GLN A 444 -15.07 -41.36 9.72
CA GLN A 444 -14.65 -42.41 10.65
C GLN A 444 -14.39 -43.75 9.93
N ASP A 445 -14.00 -43.67 8.65
CA ASP A 445 -13.68 -44.83 7.80
C ASP A 445 -14.84 -45.83 7.61
N VAL A 446 -16.09 -45.37 7.74
CA VAL A 446 -17.30 -46.17 7.46
C VAL A 446 -17.84 -45.81 6.08
N ALA A 447 -17.64 -46.66 5.09
CA ALA A 447 -18.05 -46.40 3.72
C ALA A 447 -19.60 -46.37 3.54
N PRO A 448 -20.12 -45.62 2.56
CA PRO A 448 -21.52 -45.74 2.15
C PRO A 448 -21.87 -47.19 1.77
N GLY A 449 -23.01 -47.67 2.23
CA GLY A 449 -23.45 -49.07 2.06
C GLY A 449 -23.05 -50.02 3.20
N THR A 450 -22.44 -49.52 4.28
CA THR A 450 -22.07 -50.37 5.43
C THR A 450 -23.29 -50.61 6.34
N PRO A 451 -23.73 -51.87 6.58
CA PRO A 451 -24.79 -52.15 7.55
C PRO A 451 -24.30 -51.95 8.99
N TRP A 452 -25.20 -51.65 9.94
CA TRP A 452 -24.81 -51.38 11.34
C TRP A 452 -24.01 -52.51 12.00
N SER A 453 -24.28 -53.76 11.62
CA SER A 453 -23.54 -54.94 12.09
C SER A 453 -22.06 -54.92 11.70
N GLU A 454 -21.69 -54.21 10.63
CA GLU A 454 -20.31 -54.10 10.12
C GLU A 454 -19.62 -52.78 10.50
N VAL A 455 -20.34 -51.86 11.15
CA VAL A 455 -19.73 -50.64 11.72
C VAL A 455 -18.73 -51.06 12.82
N PRO A 456 -17.48 -50.57 12.81
CA PRO A 456 -16.48 -50.91 13.83
C PRO A 456 -16.90 -50.58 15.27
N ASP A 457 -16.45 -51.37 16.26
CA ASP A 457 -16.78 -51.14 17.68
C ASP A 457 -16.18 -49.85 18.26
N ASN A 458 -15.15 -49.29 17.61
CA ASN A 458 -14.56 -48.00 17.94
C ASN A 458 -15.29 -46.80 17.31
N PHE A 459 -16.42 -47.02 16.63
CA PHE A 459 -17.26 -45.96 16.09
C PHE A 459 -17.80 -45.07 17.21
N LEU A 460 -17.69 -43.75 17.02
CA LEU A 460 -18.23 -42.75 17.92
C LEU A 460 -19.33 -41.95 17.21
N CYS A 461 -20.39 -41.59 17.93
CA CYS A 461 -21.40 -40.70 17.38
C CYS A 461 -20.77 -39.35 16.99
N PRO A 462 -20.90 -38.87 15.73
CA PRO A 462 -20.26 -37.61 15.29
C PRO A 462 -20.66 -36.37 16.12
N GLU A 463 -21.86 -36.38 16.69
CA GLU A 463 -22.39 -35.25 17.47
C GLU A 463 -21.99 -35.27 18.95
N CYS A 464 -21.99 -36.44 19.61
CA CYS A 464 -21.78 -36.54 21.06
C CYS A 464 -20.56 -37.36 21.49
N SER A 465 -19.84 -37.95 20.55
CA SER A 465 -18.63 -38.76 20.77
C SER A 465 -18.81 -39.97 21.70
N LEU A 466 -20.04 -40.44 21.92
CA LEU A 466 -20.33 -41.67 22.65
C LEU A 466 -20.25 -42.89 21.71
N GLY A 467 -19.92 -44.04 22.29
CA GLY A 467 -19.67 -45.28 21.55
C GLY A 467 -20.90 -45.90 20.89
N LYS A 468 -20.67 -46.97 20.15
CA LYS A 468 -21.69 -47.73 19.42
C LYS A 468 -22.81 -48.31 20.32
N ASP A 469 -22.55 -48.45 21.62
CA ASP A 469 -23.44 -49.02 22.62
C ASP A 469 -24.68 -48.16 22.94
N VAL A 470 -24.65 -46.86 22.61
CA VAL A 470 -25.78 -45.95 22.87
C VAL A 470 -26.77 -45.84 21.70
N PHE A 471 -26.61 -46.64 20.66
CA PHE A 471 -27.46 -46.60 19.47
C PHE A 471 -28.58 -47.64 19.52
N GLU A 472 -29.79 -47.19 19.16
CA GLU A 472 -31.00 -47.99 19.13
C GLU A 472 -31.55 -48.05 17.69
N GLU A 473 -32.22 -49.14 17.33
CA GLU A 473 -32.87 -49.27 16.02
C GLU A 473 -33.99 -48.22 15.90
N LEU A 474 -33.92 -47.40 14.85
CA LEU A 474 -34.96 -46.42 14.57
C LEU A 474 -36.18 -47.15 14.03
N ALA A 475 -37.20 -47.33 14.88
CA ALA A 475 -38.44 -48.01 14.51
C ALA A 475 -39.05 -47.37 13.26
N SER A 476 -39.20 -48.15 12.18
CA SER A 476 -39.95 -47.72 11.01
C SER A 476 -41.41 -47.53 11.40
N GLU A 477 -41.97 -46.33 11.24
CA GLU A 477 -43.41 -46.11 11.39
C GLU A 477 -44.16 -47.14 10.52
N ALA A 478 -45.07 -47.89 11.16
CA ALA A 478 -46.00 -48.74 10.44
C ALA A 478 -46.88 -47.87 9.54
N LYS A 479 -47.00 -48.30 8.28
CA LYS A 479 -47.79 -47.74 7.17
C LYS A 479 -49.02 -46.90 7.52
#